data_AF-A0A672K6Q2-F1
#
_entry.id   AF-A0A672K6Q2-F1
#
_cell.length_a   1.000
_cell.length_b   1.000
_cell.length_c   1.000
_cell.angle_alpha   90.00
_cell.angle_beta   90.00
_cell.angle_gamma   90.00
#
_symmetry.space_group_name_H-M   'P 1'
#
loop_
_entity.id
_entity.type
_entity.pdbx_description
1 polymer ?
#
loop_
_entity_poly.entity_id
_entity_poly.type
_entity_poly.pdbx_seq_one_letter_code
_entity_poly.pdbx_strand_id
1 'polypeptide(L)'
;VECPVGQCGTMRTTSYMGNNTLADMTMKNCSETHQCVTASANFGITKIVINNQCCNTNLCNTQTEPESPKMIPNGMHCYTCSGEDCASTLPCEDEEDHCIKVTGKTRQKSSQNLYFYITYILNICYTK
;
A
#
# COMPACT_ATOMS: atom_id res chain seq x y z
N VAL A 1 9.48 -16.83 -16.14
CA VAL A 1 10.58 -15.88 -15.89
C VAL A 1 11.76 -16.70 -15.44
N GLU A 2 12.89 -16.56 -16.12
CA GLU A 2 14.15 -17.18 -15.71
C GLU A 2 14.88 -16.19 -14.80
N CYS A 3 15.35 -16.64 -13.64
CA CYS A 3 15.94 -15.80 -12.60
C CYS A 3 17.36 -16.29 -12.26
N PRO A 4 18.24 -15.40 -11.79
CA PRO A 4 19.47 -15.83 -11.15
C PRO A 4 19.21 -16.80 -10.00
N VAL A 5 20.19 -17.65 -9.72
CA VAL A 5 20.10 -18.68 -8.67
C VAL A 5 19.72 -18.03 -7.33
N GLY A 6 18.67 -18.55 -6.70
CA GLY A 6 18.21 -18.07 -5.39
C GLY A 6 17.31 -16.83 -5.43
N GLN A 7 16.97 -16.29 -6.60
CA GLN A 7 16.16 -15.08 -6.73
C GLN A 7 14.73 -15.33 -7.23
N CYS A 8 14.14 -16.50 -6.99
CA CYS A 8 12.77 -16.75 -7.42
C CYS A 8 11.79 -16.07 -6.46
N GLY A 9 10.81 -15.34 -7.00
CA GLY A 9 9.77 -14.71 -6.19
C GLY A 9 8.38 -14.74 -6.80
N THR A 10 7.40 -14.50 -5.92
CA THR A 10 6.00 -14.23 -6.23
C THR A 10 5.57 -12.99 -5.49
N MET A 11 5.15 -11.99 -6.25
CA MET A 11 4.55 -10.77 -5.73
C MET A 11 3.04 -10.85 -5.90
N ARG A 12 2.30 -10.70 -4.80
CA ARG A 12 0.87 -10.45 -4.81
C ARG A 12 0.62 -9.02 -4.40
N THR A 13 -0.20 -8.30 -5.16
CA THR A 13 -0.67 -6.96 -4.82
C THR A 13 -2.18 -7.01 -4.72
N THR A 14 -2.69 -6.66 -3.55
CA THR A 14 -4.13 -6.63 -3.29
C THR A 14 -4.53 -5.26 -2.79
N SER A 15 -5.58 -4.70 -3.41
CA SER A 15 -6.14 -3.40 -3.10
C SER A 15 -7.51 -3.58 -2.46
N TYR A 16 -7.74 -2.89 -1.35
CA TYR A 16 -8.97 -2.98 -0.56
C TYR A 16 -9.65 -1.63 -0.43
N MET A 17 -10.98 -1.66 -0.29
CA MET A 17 -11.79 -0.53 0.15
C MET A 17 -12.70 -1.02 1.27
N GLY A 18 -12.31 -0.73 2.52
CA GLY A 18 -12.82 -1.46 3.68
C GLY A 18 -12.61 -2.97 3.50
N ASN A 19 -13.65 -3.77 3.75
CA ASN A 19 -13.58 -5.22 3.65
C ASN A 19 -13.69 -5.77 2.21
N ASN A 20 -13.86 -4.92 1.21
CA ASN A 20 -14.04 -5.34 -0.18
C ASN A 20 -12.69 -5.32 -0.92
N THR A 21 -12.38 -6.42 -1.61
CA THR A 21 -11.24 -6.47 -2.53
C THR A 21 -11.60 -5.74 -3.82
N LEU A 22 -10.85 -4.69 -4.14
CA LEU A 22 -10.97 -3.93 -5.40
C LEU A 22 -10.17 -4.56 -6.53
N ALA A 23 -8.95 -5.02 -6.23
CA ALA A 23 -8.05 -5.63 -7.19
C ALA A 23 -7.17 -6.66 -6.47
N ASP A 24 -6.88 -7.75 -7.14
CA ASP A 24 -6.00 -8.78 -6.64
C ASP A 24 -5.17 -9.35 -7.80
N MET A 25 -3.86 -9.16 -7.73
CA MET A 25 -2.94 -9.47 -8.81
C MET A 25 -1.79 -10.28 -8.25
N THR A 26 -1.49 -11.42 -8.89
CA THR A 26 -0.30 -12.21 -8.58
C THR A 26 0.62 -12.24 -9.78
N MET A 27 1.90 -11.99 -9.55
CA MET A 27 2.95 -11.95 -10.56
C MET A 27 4.15 -12.76 -10.10
N LYS A 28 4.75 -13.52 -11.02
CA LYS A 28 6.07 -14.13 -10.80
C LYS A 28 7.14 -13.11 -11.14
N ASN A 29 8.12 -12.95 -10.28
CA ASN A 29 9.24 -12.02 -10.47
C ASN A 29 10.57 -12.69 -10.13
N CYS A 30 11.67 -11.98 -10.40
CA CYS A 30 12.94 -12.26 -9.79
C CYS A 30 13.14 -11.24 -8.68
N SER A 31 13.38 -11.71 -7.45
CA SER A 31 13.51 -10.87 -6.27
C SER A 31 14.76 -11.24 -5.48
N GLU A 32 15.51 -10.23 -5.04
CA GLU A 32 16.58 -10.43 -4.07
C GLU A 32 16.00 -10.73 -2.69
N THR A 33 16.77 -11.38 -1.82
CA THR A 33 16.32 -11.75 -0.46
C THR A 33 15.81 -10.54 0.34
N HIS A 34 16.40 -9.36 0.14
CA HIS A 34 15.97 -8.14 0.83
C HIS A 34 14.63 -7.58 0.31
N GLN A 35 14.15 -8.04 -0.84
CA GLN A 35 12.86 -7.63 -1.42
C GLN A 35 11.73 -8.57 -0.97
N CYS A 36 12.04 -9.65 -0.27
CA CYS A 36 11.11 -10.69 0.17
C CYS A 36 10.38 -10.27 1.44
N VAL A 37 9.66 -9.16 1.35
CA VAL A 37 8.97 -8.52 2.45
C VAL A 37 7.49 -8.34 2.12
N THR A 38 6.68 -8.24 3.16
CA THR A 38 5.30 -7.76 3.05
C THR A 38 5.29 -6.28 3.37
N ALA A 39 4.72 -5.47 2.50
CA ALA A 39 4.54 -4.04 2.70
C ALA A 39 3.05 -3.71 2.57
N SER A 40 2.57 -2.75 3.37
CA SER A 40 1.25 -2.16 3.15
C SER A 40 1.30 -0.64 3.14
N ALA A 41 0.29 -0.06 2.52
CA ALA A 41 0.05 1.38 2.52
C ALA A 41 -1.46 1.64 2.69
N ASN A 42 -1.83 2.31 3.78
CA ASN A 42 -3.19 2.68 4.10
C ASN A 42 -3.41 4.18 3.87
N PHE A 43 -4.34 4.49 2.98
CA PHE A 43 -4.72 5.83 2.55
C PHE A 43 -6.02 6.31 3.22
N GLY A 44 -6.55 5.55 4.18
CA GLY A 44 -7.81 5.79 4.89
C GLY A 44 -9.05 5.26 4.19
N ILE A 45 -9.20 5.50 2.88
CA ILE A 45 -10.30 4.93 2.09
C ILE A 45 -9.89 3.61 1.47
N THR A 46 -8.65 3.53 1.00
CA THR A 46 -8.08 2.36 0.35
C THR A 46 -6.82 1.91 1.04
N LYS A 47 -6.63 0.59 1.10
CA LYS A 47 -5.40 -0.04 1.57
C LYS A 47 -4.81 -0.90 0.46
N ILE A 48 -3.50 -0.80 0.28
CA ILE A 48 -2.76 -1.64 -0.65
C ILE A 48 -1.84 -2.52 0.17
N VAL A 49 -1.85 -3.82 -0.10
CA VAL A 49 -0.92 -4.79 0.49
C VAL A 49 -0.14 -5.46 -0.63
N ILE A 50 1.19 -5.45 -0.48
CA ILE A 50 2.15 -6.09 -1.37
C ILE A 50 2.82 -7.19 -0.57
N ASN A 51 2.60 -8.44 -0.94
CA ASN A 51 3.29 -9.58 -0.35
C ASN A 51 4.27 -10.13 -1.38
N ASN A 52 5.56 -10.01 -1.12
CA ASN A 52 6.60 -10.57 -1.97
C ASN A 52 7.25 -11.77 -1.27
N GLN A 53 6.87 -12.96 -1.69
CA GLN A 53 7.44 -14.21 -1.18
C GLN A 53 8.57 -14.67 -2.08
N CYS A 54 9.66 -15.13 -1.48
CA CYS A 54 10.79 -15.66 -2.24
C CYS A 54 11.14 -17.07 -1.83
N CYS A 55 11.76 -17.77 -2.76
CA CYS A 55 12.23 -19.13 -2.55
C CYS A 55 13.43 -19.41 -3.47
N ASN A 56 14.21 -20.42 -3.13
CA ASN A 56 15.54 -20.64 -3.69
C ASN A 56 15.65 -21.90 -4.58
N THR A 57 14.59 -22.70 -4.69
CA THR A 57 14.58 -23.92 -5.51
C THR A 57 13.87 -23.70 -6.84
N ASN A 58 14.16 -24.55 -7.83
CA ASN A 58 13.51 -24.45 -9.14
C ASN A 58 12.00 -24.67 -9.01
N LEU A 59 11.21 -23.79 -9.64
CA LEU A 59 9.73 -23.84 -9.65
C LEU A 59 9.09 -23.82 -8.26
N CYS A 60 9.79 -23.29 -7.24
CA CYS A 60 9.32 -23.20 -5.86
C CYS A 60 8.15 -22.24 -5.64
N ASN A 61 7.95 -21.32 -6.58
CA ASN A 61 6.97 -20.25 -6.49
C ASN A 61 5.56 -20.73 -6.88
N THR A 62 5.17 -21.90 -6.36
CA THR A 62 3.80 -22.42 -6.39
C THR A 62 2.93 -21.53 -5.52
N GLN A 63 1.79 -21.12 -6.08
CA GLN A 63 0.90 -20.15 -5.44
C GLN A 63 0.35 -20.76 -4.15
N THR A 64 0.87 -20.29 -3.02
CA THR A 64 0.23 -20.51 -1.71
C THR A 64 -0.69 -19.31 -1.51
N GLU A 65 -1.90 -19.52 -1.02
CA GLU A 65 -2.80 -18.41 -0.71
C GLU A 65 -2.30 -17.72 0.58
N PRO A 66 -1.72 -16.50 0.53
CA PRO A 66 -1.36 -15.81 1.76
C PRO A 66 -2.61 -15.44 2.57
N GLU A 67 -2.45 -15.37 3.88
CA GLU A 67 -3.48 -14.85 4.76
C GLU A 67 -3.89 -13.44 4.33
N SER A 68 -5.20 -13.20 4.25
CA SER A 68 -5.74 -11.86 4.06
C SER A 68 -5.31 -10.97 5.24
N PRO A 69 -4.95 -9.70 4.98
CA PRO A 69 -4.69 -8.74 6.05
C PRO A 69 -5.93 -8.63 6.93
N LYS A 70 -5.72 -8.54 8.24
CA LYS A 70 -6.81 -8.54 9.22
C LYS A 70 -7.41 -7.13 9.39
N MET A 71 -6.73 -6.10 8.89
CA MET A 71 -7.13 -4.69 8.97
C MET A 71 -7.40 -4.28 10.43
N ILE A 72 -6.55 -4.76 11.34
CA ILE A 72 -6.73 -4.50 12.78
C ILE A 72 -5.96 -3.24 13.14
N PRO A 73 -6.60 -2.20 13.72
CA PRO A 73 -5.89 -1.02 14.19
C PRO A 73 -4.80 -1.39 15.20
N ASN A 74 -3.57 -0.91 14.97
CA ASN A 74 -2.41 -1.28 15.80
C ASN A 74 -2.07 -0.25 16.88
N GLY A 75 -2.87 0.82 16.99
CA GLY A 75 -2.71 1.90 17.97
C GLY A 75 -1.87 3.08 17.49
N MET A 76 -1.09 2.93 16.41
CA MET A 76 -0.41 4.04 15.76
C MET A 76 -1.39 4.86 14.91
N HIS A 77 -1.17 6.17 14.85
CA HIS A 77 -1.99 7.08 14.05
C HIS A 77 -1.11 8.06 13.28
N CYS A 78 -1.51 8.35 12.03
CA CYS A 78 -0.88 9.38 11.21
C CYS A 78 -1.82 10.58 11.05
N TYR A 79 -1.33 11.80 11.28
CA TYR A 79 -2.13 13.03 11.16
C TYR A 79 -2.44 13.35 9.70
N THR A 80 -3.68 13.59 9.29
CA THR A 80 -4.04 13.95 7.91
C THR A 80 -4.60 15.37 7.82
N CYS A 81 -4.48 16.01 6.66
CA CYS A 81 -4.99 17.37 6.44
C CYS A 81 -6.02 17.42 5.31
N SER A 82 -7.15 18.08 5.56
CA SER A 82 -8.11 18.47 4.53
C SER A 82 -8.02 19.98 4.32
N GLY A 83 -7.29 20.40 3.29
CA GLY A 83 -6.95 21.81 3.08
C GLY A 83 -6.03 22.32 4.19
N GLU A 84 -6.51 23.27 5.01
CA GLU A 84 -5.76 23.84 6.15
C GLU A 84 -6.06 23.13 7.48
N ASP A 85 -7.11 22.32 7.56
CA ASP A 85 -7.47 21.57 8.77
C ASP A 85 -6.67 20.26 8.86
N CYS A 86 -5.74 20.20 9.81
CA CYS A 86 -4.87 19.06 10.08
C CYS A 86 -5.19 18.33 11.39
N ALA A 87 -6.39 18.52 11.96
CA ALA A 87 -6.76 17.89 13.23
C ALA A 87 -7.14 16.40 13.08
N SER A 88 -7.37 15.95 11.85
CA SER A 88 -7.79 14.58 11.57
C SER A 88 -6.63 13.59 11.69
N THR A 89 -6.94 12.35 12.03
CA THR A 89 -5.96 11.25 12.13
C THR A 89 -6.44 10.02 11.39
N LEU A 90 -5.50 9.29 10.80
CA LEU A 90 -5.69 7.99 10.19
C LEU A 90 -5.14 6.92 11.15
N PRO A 91 -5.97 6.00 11.67
CA PRO A 91 -5.47 4.84 12.41
C PRO A 91 -4.69 3.91 11.46
N CYS A 92 -3.49 3.52 11.89
CA CYS A 92 -2.67 2.53 11.21
C CYS A 92 -3.12 1.13 11.60
N GLU A 93 -2.92 0.18 10.69
CA GLU A 93 -3.43 -1.19 10.82
C GLU A 93 -2.31 -2.22 10.65
N ASP A 94 -2.51 -3.40 11.25
CA ASP A 94 -1.61 -4.54 11.13
C ASP A 94 -0.15 -4.13 11.49
N GLU A 95 0.81 -4.38 10.59
CA GLU A 95 2.23 -4.07 10.80
C GLU A 95 2.66 -2.67 10.30
N GLU A 96 1.72 -1.75 10.04
CA GLU A 96 2.06 -0.39 9.62
C GLU A 96 2.72 0.40 10.75
N ASP A 97 3.99 0.77 10.57
CA ASP A 97 4.84 1.32 11.62
C ASP A 97 5.37 2.73 11.31
N HIS A 98 5.07 3.28 10.14
CA HIS A 98 5.58 4.57 9.69
C HIS A 98 4.49 5.46 9.07
N CYS A 99 4.71 6.78 9.14
CA CYS A 99 3.88 7.79 8.45
C CYS A 99 4.66 8.42 7.29
N ILE A 100 4.07 8.48 6.10
CA ILE A 100 4.58 9.26 4.96
C ILE A 100 3.65 10.42 4.67
N LYS A 101 4.22 11.61 4.47
CA LYS A 101 3.52 12.82 4.02
C LYS A 101 3.59 12.94 2.50
N VAL A 102 2.46 12.80 1.82
CA VAL A 102 2.30 13.07 0.39
C VAL A 102 1.64 14.42 0.19
N THR A 103 2.26 15.30 -0.59
CA THR A 103 1.68 16.61 -0.94
C THR A 103 1.32 16.63 -2.43
N GLY A 104 0.06 16.86 -2.75
CA GLY A 104 -0.42 16.92 -4.12
C GLY A 104 -1.14 18.24 -4.43
N LYS A 105 -1.16 18.62 -5.71
CA LYS A 105 -1.97 19.74 -6.21
C LYS A 105 -2.97 19.22 -7.23
N THR A 106 -4.27 19.34 -6.96
CA THR A 106 -5.31 19.05 -7.94
C THR A 106 -5.77 20.34 -8.59
N ARG A 107 -6.04 20.28 -9.89
CA ARG A 107 -6.72 21.38 -10.60
C ARG A 107 -8.21 21.14 -10.52
N GLN A 108 -8.94 22.01 -9.84
CA GLN A 108 -10.39 21.95 -9.78
C GLN A 108 -11.00 23.08 -10.61
N LYS A 109 -12.14 22.79 -11.24
CA LYS A 109 -12.93 23.74 -12.01
C LYS A 109 -14.17 24.11 -11.20
N SER A 110 -14.37 25.39 -10.93
CA SER A 110 -15.55 25.88 -10.23
C SER A 110 -16.78 25.85 -11.14
N SER A 111 -17.96 25.97 -10.55
CA SER A 111 -19.24 26.13 -11.26
C SER A 111 -19.28 27.35 -12.18
N GLN A 112 -18.39 28.33 -11.97
CA GLN A 112 -18.25 29.55 -12.78
C GLN A 112 -17.16 29.41 -13.86
N ASN A 113 -16.70 28.20 -14.18
CA ASN A 113 -15.60 27.94 -15.12
C ASN A 113 -14.24 28.53 -14.72
N LEU A 114 -14.02 28.82 -13.45
CA LEU A 114 -12.73 29.30 -12.94
C LEU A 114 -11.88 28.12 -12.45
N TYR A 115 -10.60 28.09 -12.80
CA TYR A 115 -9.69 27.01 -12.38
C TYR A 115 -8.90 27.43 -11.16
N PHE A 116 -8.88 26.55 -10.15
CA PHE A 116 -8.10 26.74 -8.94
C PHE A 116 -7.24 25.51 -8.69
N TYR A 117 -6.11 25.71 -8.01
CA TYR A 117 -5.25 24.63 -7.55
C TYR A 117 -5.53 24.37 -6.08
N ILE A 118 -6.06 23.20 -5.75
CA ILE A 118 -6.22 22.77 -4.37
C ILE A 118 -5.00 21.92 -4.00
N THR A 119 -4.28 22.36 -2.97
CA THR A 119 -3.20 21.57 -2.37
C THR A 119 -3.81 20.67 -1.32
N TYR A 120 -3.44 19.38 -1.32
CA TYR A 120 -3.83 18.43 -0.28
C TYR A 120 -2.58 17.75 0.27
N ILE A 121 -2.62 17.43 1.55
CA ILE A 121 -1.57 16.72 2.27
C ILE A 121 -2.20 15.46 2.82
N LEU A 122 -1.78 14.31 2.31
CA LEU A 122 -2.20 13.01 2.80
C LEU A 122 -1.07 12.43 3.63
N ASN A 123 -1.34 12.06 4.88
CA ASN A 123 -0.41 11.21 5.62
C ASN A 123 -0.93 9.79 5.65
N ILE A 124 -0.07 8.88 5.22
CA ILE A 124 -0.35 7.48 4.93
C ILE A 124 0.38 6.65 5.98
N CYS A 125 -0.30 5.65 6.53
CA CYS A 125 0.34 4.61 7.33
C CYS A 125 0.97 3.58 6.38
N TYR A 126 2.22 3.21 6.57
CA TYR A 126 2.87 2.20 5.74
C TYR A 126 3.88 1.37 6.54
N THR A 127 4.24 0.21 6.00
CA THR A 127 5.28 -0.69 6.53
C THR A 127 6.57 -0.53 5.72
N LYS A 128 7.72 -0.53 6.38
CA LYS A 128 9.04 -0.46 5.72
C LYS A 128 9.54 -1.78 5.14
#